data_AF-A0A7I7MV65-F1
#
_entry.id   AF-A0A7I7MV65-F1
#
_cell.length_a   1.000
_cell.length_b   1.000
_cell.length_c   1.000
_cell.angle_alpha   90.00
_cell.angle_beta   90.00
_cell.angle_gamma   90.00
#
_symmetry.space_group_name_H-M   'P 1'
#
loop_
_entity.id
_entity.type
_entity.pdbx_description
1 polymer ?
#
loop_
_entity_poly.entity_id
_entity_poly.type
_entity_poly.pdbx_seq_one_letter_code
_entity_poly.pdbx_strand_id
1 'polypeptide(L)'
;MLYAAMIAHHRYDCTMRTTVTLDPDVVAALRRTARERGTSFKAVLNDAVRRGLSGEPTGRRYHTPSRDLGLRAGFDIDKALALAAADEDAEVLRKLALRK
;
A
#
# COMPACT_ATOMS: atom_id res chain seq x y z
N MET A 1 22.05 41.72 9.90
CA MET A 1 23.12 40.76 10.28
C MET A 1 22.93 40.44 11.74
N LEU A 2 22.97 39.24 12.27
CA LEU A 2 23.33 37.89 11.83
C LEU A 2 22.82 36.98 12.97
N TYR A 3 22.21 35.86 12.62
CA TYR A 3 22.10 34.57 13.34
C TYR A 3 20.83 33.90 12.80
N ALA A 4 20.84 33.05 11.77
CA ALA A 4 21.71 31.92 11.49
C ALA A 4 21.76 30.91 12.67
N ALA A 5 20.95 29.86 12.51
CA ALA A 5 21.11 28.52 13.08
C ALA A 5 20.97 28.34 14.61
N MET A 6 20.42 27.17 14.98
CA MET A 6 20.28 26.63 16.34
C MET A 6 19.05 27.23 17.07
N ILE A 7 17.90 26.56 17.15
CA ILE A 7 17.71 25.29 17.86
C ILE A 7 16.43 24.62 17.34
N ALA A 8 16.59 23.40 16.83
CA ALA A 8 15.52 22.42 16.72
C ALA A 8 14.96 22.09 18.11
N HIS A 9 13.68 21.69 18.13
CA HIS A 9 12.93 21.05 19.23
C HIS A 9 11.82 21.89 19.89
N HIS A 10 10.59 21.49 19.56
CA HIS A 10 9.45 21.37 20.49
C HIS A 10 8.73 22.64 20.97
N ARG A 11 8.18 23.47 20.07
CA ARG A 11 7.15 24.46 20.44
C ARG A 11 6.06 24.71 19.39
N TYR A 12 5.24 23.71 19.09
CA TYR A 12 3.85 23.98 18.64
C TYR A 12 2.94 24.01 19.86
N ASP A 13 3.00 25.10 20.63
CA ASP A 13 1.95 25.42 21.61
C ASP A 13 0.95 26.37 20.94
N CYS A 14 0.12 25.83 20.04
CA CYS A 14 -0.90 26.62 19.33
C CYS A 14 -2.27 26.55 20.05
N THR A 15 -2.38 27.32 21.12
CA THR A 15 -3.34 28.44 21.36
C THR A 15 -4.87 28.32 21.33
N MET A 16 -5.53 27.15 21.29
CA MET A 16 -6.99 27.10 21.58
C MET A 16 -7.45 25.83 22.32
N ARG A 17 -8.34 26.00 23.30
CA ARG A 17 -9.05 24.92 23.99
C ARG A 17 -10.40 24.73 23.31
N THR A 18 -10.63 23.55 22.75
CA THR A 18 -11.91 23.17 22.15
C THR A 18 -12.44 21.95 22.88
N THR A 19 -13.71 22.01 23.27
CA THR A 19 -14.43 20.84 23.80
C THR A 19 -15.18 20.21 22.63
N VAL A 20 -14.79 19.00 22.27
CA VAL A 20 -15.43 18.23 21.20
C VAL A 20 -15.99 16.95 21.79
N THR A 21 -17.25 16.64 21.48
CA THR A 21 -17.85 15.35 21.81
C THR A 21 -17.42 14.34 20.75
N LEU A 22 -16.88 13.20 21.18
CA LEU A 22 -16.44 12.12 20.30
C LEU A 22 -17.17 10.84 20.68
N ASP A 23 -17.49 10.03 19.68
CA ASP A 23 -18.07 8.72 19.90
C ASP A 23 -17.07 7.78 20.63
N PRO A 24 -17.56 6.81 21.44
CA PRO A 24 -16.69 5.96 22.25
C PRO A 24 -15.67 5.15 21.44
N ASP A 25 -16.05 4.71 20.23
CA ASP A 25 -15.21 3.97 19.30
C ASP A 25 -14.08 4.84 18.73
N VAL A 26 -14.38 6.10 18.38
CA VAL A 26 -13.40 7.09 17.91
C VAL A 26 -12.37 7.36 19.00
N VAL A 27 -12.80 7.52 20.25
CA VAL A 27 -11.89 7.71 21.40
C VAL A 27 -10.98 6.50 21.57
N ALA A 28 -11.52 5.28 21.47
CA ALA A 28 -10.74 4.05 21.57
C ALA A 28 -9.68 3.94 20.46
N ALA A 29 -10.06 4.24 19.22
CA ALA A 29 -9.15 4.21 18.06
C ALA A 29 -8.01 5.25 18.20
N LEU A 30 -8.34 6.47 18.62
CA LEU A 30 -7.35 7.53 18.85
C LEU A 30 -6.39 7.18 19.99
N ARG A 31 -6.88 6.58 21.09
CA ARG A 31 -6.03 6.12 22.20
C ARG A 31 -5.11 4.99 21.78
N ARG A 32 -5.58 4.04 20.98
CA ARG A 32 -4.76 2.97 20.42
C ARG A 32 -3.63 3.56 19.57
N THR A 33 -3.97 4.45 18.64
CA THR A 33 -3.01 5.12 17.76
C THR A 33 -1.97 5.94 18.57
N ALA A 34 -2.40 6.61 19.63
CA ALA A 34 -1.51 7.36 20.53
C ALA A 34 -0.50 6.44 21.23
N ARG A 35 -0.92 5.26 21.68
CA ARG A 35 -0.04 4.26 22.29
C ARG A 35 0.95 3.69 21.28
N GLU A 36 0.49 3.35 20.08
CA GLU A 36 1.33 2.79 19.02
C GLU A 36 2.39 3.79 18.54
N ARG A 37 2.05 5.08 18.46
CA ARG A 37 2.98 6.14 18.00
C ARG A 37 3.79 6.78 19.13
N GLY A 38 3.48 6.51 20.39
CA GLY A 38 4.11 7.16 21.54
C GLY A 38 3.84 8.67 21.63
N THR A 39 2.71 9.15 21.09
CA THR A 39 2.36 10.58 21.03
C THR A 39 1.12 10.89 21.87
N SER A 40 0.93 12.16 22.27
CA SER A 40 -0.24 12.57 23.06
C SER A 40 -1.56 12.43 22.30
N PHE A 41 -2.65 12.18 23.02
CA PHE A 41 -4.01 12.10 22.44
C PHE A 41 -4.38 13.37 21.63
N LYS A 42 -4.00 14.56 22.14
CA LYS A 42 -4.18 15.84 21.43
C LYS A 42 -3.46 15.85 20.08
N ALA A 43 -2.21 15.37 20.03
CA ALA A 43 -1.44 15.36 18.79
C ALA A 43 -2.09 14.44 17.75
N VAL A 44 -2.53 13.25 18.17
CA VAL A 44 -3.21 12.29 17.28
C VAL A 44 -4.54 12.83 16.79
N LEU A 45 -5.36 13.43 17.65
CA LEU A 45 -6.64 14.03 17.26
C LEU A 45 -6.45 15.12 16.20
N ASN A 46 -5.51 16.04 16.43
CA ASN A 46 -5.25 17.12 15.48
C ASN A 46 -4.65 16.61 14.16
N ASP A 47 -3.75 15.62 14.20
CA ASP A 47 -3.20 14.97 13.00
C ASP A 47 -4.31 14.28 12.20
N ALA A 48 -5.19 13.53 12.87
CA ALA A 48 -6.33 12.87 12.24
C ALA A 48 -7.28 13.85 11.55
N VAL A 49 -7.63 14.96 12.22
CA VAL A 49 -8.47 16.02 11.64
C VAL A 49 -7.78 16.68 10.46
N ARG A 50 -6.49 17.00 10.56
CA ARG A 50 -5.73 17.61 9.45
C ARG A 50 -5.69 16.68 8.23
N ARG A 51 -5.42 15.39 8.42
CA ARG A 51 -5.45 14.40 7.34
C ARG A 51 -6.83 14.28 6.71
N GLY A 52 -7.88 14.20 7.54
CA GLY A 52 -9.27 14.13 7.07
C GLY A 52 -9.69 15.35 6.24
N LEU A 53 -9.25 16.55 6.65
CA LEU A 53 -9.57 17.80 5.95
C LEU A 53 -8.69 18.04 4.70
N SER A 54 -7.47 17.49 4.67
CA SER A 54 -6.57 17.68 3.53
C SER A 54 -7.06 17.02 2.24
N GLY A 55 -7.96 16.03 2.34
CA GLY A 55 -8.45 15.27 1.19
C GLY A 55 -7.34 14.51 0.44
N GLU A 56 -6.11 14.45 0.99
CA GLU A 56 -5.02 13.73 0.35
C GLU A 56 -5.34 12.24 0.34
N PRO A 57 -5.40 11.59 -0.84
CA PRO A 57 -5.63 10.17 -0.91
C PRO A 57 -4.51 9.45 -0.16
N THR A 58 -4.90 8.64 0.83
CA THR A 58 -3.98 7.83 1.65
C THR A 58 -3.43 6.68 0.80
N GLY A 59 -2.45 7.00 -0.04
CA GLY A 59 -1.80 6.05 -0.94
C GLY A 59 -1.88 6.48 -2.40
N ARG A 60 -0.72 6.51 -3.05
CA ARG A 60 -0.65 6.53 -4.51
C ARG A 60 -1.36 5.26 -5.00
N ARG A 61 -2.37 5.40 -5.87
CA ARG A 61 -3.00 4.26 -6.53
C ARG A 61 -1.91 3.47 -7.25
N TYR A 62 -1.62 2.27 -6.78
CA TYR A 62 -0.66 1.39 -7.42
C TYR A 62 -1.30 0.84 -8.70
N HIS A 63 -0.58 0.94 -9.81
CA HIS A 63 -0.98 0.36 -11.08
C HIS A 63 0.07 -0.69 -11.46
N THR A 64 -0.36 -1.94 -11.67
CA THR A 64 0.50 -2.98 -12.21
C THR A 64 0.73 -2.70 -13.71
N PRO A 65 1.97 -2.52 -14.17
CA PRO A 65 2.24 -2.32 -15.59
C PRO A 65 1.93 -3.62 -16.35
N SER A 66 0.98 -3.57 -17.29
CA SER A 66 0.74 -4.66 -18.23
C SER A 66 1.89 -4.72 -19.24
N ARG A 67 2.37 -5.93 -19.53
CA ARG A 67 3.30 -6.18 -20.63
C ARG A 67 2.62 -7.05 -21.66
N ASP A 68 2.79 -6.71 -22.92
CA ASP A 68 2.45 -7.59 -24.02
C ASP A 68 3.45 -8.76 -24.02
N LEU A 69 2.96 -9.96 -23.72
CA LEU A 69 3.78 -11.18 -23.73
C LEU A 69 3.94 -11.76 -25.14
N GLY A 70 3.18 -11.25 -26.11
CA GLY A 70 3.11 -11.79 -27.46
C GLY A 70 2.46 -13.18 -27.49
N LEU A 71 1.50 -13.38 -28.40
CA LEU A 71 0.96 -14.70 -28.67
C LEU A 71 1.66 -15.28 -29.90
N ARG A 72 2.14 -16.52 -29.82
CA ARG A 72 2.57 -17.24 -31.02
C ARG A 72 1.34 -17.46 -31.91
N ALA A 73 1.45 -17.09 -33.19
CA ALA A 73 0.39 -17.33 -34.16
C ALA A 73 0.01 -18.82 -34.20
N GLY A 74 -1.28 -19.12 -34.13
CA GLY A 74 -1.81 -20.48 -34.13
C GLY A 74 -2.05 -21.11 -32.77
N PHE A 75 -1.74 -20.42 -31.66
CA PHE A 75 -2.05 -20.91 -30.30
C PHE A 75 -3.28 -20.22 -29.73
N ASP A 76 -4.32 -21.02 -29.45
CA ASP A 76 -5.53 -20.60 -28.74
C ASP A 76 -5.29 -20.71 -27.22
N ILE A 77 -5.04 -19.58 -26.57
CA ILE A 77 -4.74 -19.50 -25.13
C ILE A 77 -5.98 -19.78 -24.28
N ASP A 78 -7.18 -19.61 -24.82
CA ASP A 78 -8.42 -20.01 -24.11
C ASP A 78 -8.47 -21.53 -23.92
N LYS A 79 -7.65 -22.27 -24.69
CA LYS A 79 -7.43 -23.72 -24.57
C LYS A 79 -6.04 -24.06 -24.02
N ALA A 80 -5.51 -23.26 -23.10
CA ALA A 80 -4.20 -23.44 -22.49
C ALA A 80 -3.92 -24.87 -21.97
N LEU A 81 -4.94 -25.57 -21.44
CA LEU A 81 -4.79 -26.94 -20.95
C LEU A 81 -4.47 -27.94 -22.08
N ALA A 82 -5.13 -27.80 -23.24
CA ALA A 82 -4.88 -28.66 -24.39
C ALA A 82 -3.49 -28.40 -25.00
N LEU A 83 -3.06 -27.13 -24.99
CA LEU A 83 -1.70 -26.74 -25.38
C LEU A 83 -0.66 -27.40 -24.47
N ALA A 84 -0.84 -27.28 -23.15
CA ALA A 84 0.09 -27.88 -22.19
C ALA A 84 0.19 -29.41 -22.34
N ALA A 85 -0.93 -30.09 -22.60
CA ALA A 85 -0.95 -31.53 -22.83
C ALA A 85 -0.18 -31.92 -24.10
N ALA A 86 -0.35 -31.17 -25.20
CA ALA A 86 0.37 -31.43 -26.44
C ALA A 86 1.90 -31.25 -26.30
N ASP A 87 2.34 -30.22 -25.56
CA ASP A 87 3.75 -30.00 -25.26
C ASP A 87 4.32 -31.12 -24.38
N GLU A 88 3.54 -31.61 -23.41
CA GLU A 88 3.93 -32.73 -22.55
C GLU A 88 4.07 -34.04 -23.35
N ASP A 89 3.10 -34.35 -24.21
CA ASP A 89 3.14 -35.53 -25.09
C ASP A 89 4.38 -35.49 -26.01
N ALA A 90 4.69 -34.32 -26.58
CA ALA A 90 5.86 -34.14 -27.44
C ALA A 90 7.18 -34.41 -26.70
N GLU A 91 7.31 -33.94 -25.45
CA GLU A 91 8.49 -34.18 -24.62
C GLU A 91 8.59 -35.63 -24.12
N VAL A 92 7.46 -36.29 -23.84
CA VAL A 92 7.43 -37.73 -23.51
C VAL A 92 7.94 -38.56 -24.69
N LEU A 93 7.47 -38.28 -25.91
CA LEU A 93 7.92 -38.96 -27.13
C LEU A 93 9.43 -38.75 -27.37
N ARG A 94 9.92 -37.53 -27.17
CA ARG A 94 11.35 -37.20 -27.29
C ARG A 94 12.21 -38.00 -26.32
N LYS A 95 11.81 -38.11 -25.06
CA LYS A 95 12.53 -38.88 -24.03
C LYS A 95 12.54 -40.38 -24.32
N LEU A 96 11.43 -40.93 -24.84
CA LEU A 96 11.34 -42.32 -25.26
C LEU A 96 12.28 -42.63 -26.43
N ALA A 97 12.42 -41.72 -27.39
CA ALA A 97 13.33 -41.87 -28.53
C ALA A 97 14.82 -41.86 -28.13
N LEU A 98 15.19 -41.13 -27.06
CA LEU A 98 16.55 -41.05 -26.52
C LEU A 98 16.97 -42.27 -25.67
N ARG A 99 16.02 -43.11 -25.28
CA ARG A 99 16.26 -44.30 -24.45
C ARG A 99 16.53 -45.58 -25.29
N LYS A 100 16.70 -45.42 -26.60
CA LYS A 100 17.06 -46.46 -27.56
C LYS A 100 18.47 -46.25 -28.05
#